data_AF-A0A2D3WD87-F1
#
_entry.id   AF-A0A2D3WD87-F1
#
_cell.length_a   1.000
_cell.length_b   1.000
_cell.length_c   1.000
_cell.angle_alpha   90.00
_cell.angle_beta   90.00
_cell.angle_gamma   90.00
#
_symmetry.space_group_name_H-M   'P 1'
#
loop_
_entity.id
_entity.type
_entity.pdbx_description
1 polymer ?
#
loop_
_entity_poly.entity_id
_entity_poly.type
_entity_poly.pdbx_seq_one_letter_code
_entity_poly.pdbx_strand_id
1 'polypeptide(L)'
;MAVSNGDEAVETCRETTFDIVFMDIDMPIKDGILATQEIKAEERYSKVGRMPIIALTALAMEGDREYILGRGLDDYLSKPLTREKLEYVLQKYLHVKV
;
A
#
# COMPACT_ATOMS: atom_id res chain seq x y z
N MET A 1 -7.83 5.42 -8.93
CA MET A 1 -7.29 4.61 -10.04
C MET A 1 -7.12 3.18 -9.54
N ALA A 2 -7.29 2.17 -10.38
CA ALA A 2 -7.08 0.76 -10.03
C ALA A 2 -6.27 0.07 -11.14
N VAL A 3 -5.39 -0.84 -10.75
CA VAL A 3 -4.48 -1.59 -11.62
C VAL A 3 -4.54 -3.07 -11.25
N SER A 4 -4.06 -3.95 -12.14
CA SER A 4 -4.31 -5.41 -12.01
C SER A 4 -3.10 -6.22 -11.53
N ASN A 5 -1.91 -5.62 -11.43
CA ASN A 5 -0.68 -6.28 -10.98
C ASN A 5 0.36 -5.27 -10.43
N GLY A 6 1.44 -5.80 -9.85
CA GLY A 6 2.50 -4.99 -9.26
C GLY A 6 3.34 -4.19 -10.26
N ASP A 7 3.48 -4.64 -11.52
CA ASP A 7 4.22 -3.89 -12.54
C ASP A 7 3.46 -2.62 -12.93
N GLU A 8 2.16 -2.74 -13.23
CA GLU A 8 1.28 -1.60 -13.50
C GLU A 8 1.23 -0.63 -12.32
N ALA A 9 1.26 -1.14 -11.08
CA ALA A 9 1.29 -0.30 -9.89
C ALA A 9 2.56 0.54 -9.80
N VAL A 10 3.72 -0.05 -10.10
CA VAL A 10 5.01 0.67 -10.14
C VAL A 10 4.98 1.74 -11.23
N GLU A 11 4.61 1.38 -12.46
CA GLU A 11 4.55 2.32 -13.59
C GLU A 11 3.61 3.49 -13.29
N THR A 12 2.43 3.18 -12.76
CA THR A 12 1.44 4.21 -12.39
C THR A 12 1.97 5.16 -11.31
N CYS A 13 2.71 4.66 -10.31
CA CYS A 13 3.34 5.50 -9.28
C CYS A 13 4.55 6.30 -9.81
N ARG A 14 5.20 5.85 -10.88
CA ARG A 14 6.25 6.62 -11.57
C ARG A 14 5.67 7.83 -12.30
N GLU A 15 4.49 7.69 -12.87
CA GLU A 15 3.86 8.76 -13.65
C GLU A 15 3.05 9.71 -12.76
N THR A 16 2.29 9.15 -11.82
CA THR A 16 1.29 9.88 -11.02
C THR A 16 1.63 9.86 -9.54
N THR A 17 1.44 11.00 -8.86
CA THR A 17 1.52 11.07 -7.39
C THR A 17 0.15 10.79 -6.79
N PHE A 18 0.11 9.93 -5.77
CA PHE A 18 -1.11 9.64 -5.01
C PHE A 18 -0.95 10.11 -3.56
N ASP A 19 -2.07 10.40 -2.92
CA ASP A 19 -2.10 10.69 -1.48
C ASP A 19 -2.01 9.40 -0.64
N ILE A 20 -2.51 8.28 -1.17
CA ILE A 20 -2.49 6.96 -0.54
C ILE A 20 -2.54 5.85 -1.58
N VAL A 21 -1.86 4.74 -1.32
CA VAL A 21 -1.94 3.52 -2.13
C VAL A 21 -2.41 2.35 -1.27
N PHE A 22 -3.44 1.66 -1.72
CA PHE A 22 -3.83 0.36 -1.18
C PHE A 22 -3.25 -0.73 -2.09
N MET A 23 -2.37 -1.56 -1.56
CA MET A 23 -1.57 -2.53 -2.31
C MET A 23 -1.97 -3.95 -1.91
N ASP A 24 -2.54 -4.71 -2.85
CA ASP A 24 -2.78 -6.14 -2.62
C ASP A 24 -1.46 -6.91 -2.56
N ILE A 25 -1.25 -7.72 -1.52
CA ILE A 25 -0.05 -8.56 -1.43
C ILE A 25 -0.10 -9.67 -2.47
N ASP A 26 -1.26 -10.30 -2.61
CA ASP A 26 -1.46 -11.47 -3.47
C ASP A 26 -1.86 -11.02 -4.88
N MET A 27 -0.88 -10.50 -5.63
CA MET A 27 -1.06 -10.11 -7.03
C MET A 27 -0.36 -11.06 -8.01
N PRO A 28 -0.90 -11.25 -9.22
CA PRO A 28 -0.22 -11.98 -10.29
C PRO A 28 1.01 -11.20 -10.79
N ILE A 29 1.97 -11.92 -11.38
CA ILE A 29 3.21 -11.40 -12.00
C ILE A 29 4.21 -10.82 -10.98
N LYS A 30 3.87 -9.69 -10.35
CA LYS A 30 4.66 -9.06 -9.28
C LYS A 30 3.78 -8.87 -8.05
N ASP A 31 4.22 -9.45 -6.94
CA ASP A 31 3.51 -9.31 -5.67
C ASP A 31 3.59 -7.88 -5.13
N GLY A 32 2.64 -7.53 -4.27
CA GLY A 32 2.52 -6.17 -3.73
C GLY A 32 3.70 -5.75 -2.84
N ILE A 33 4.43 -6.71 -2.28
CA ILE A 33 5.60 -6.44 -1.45
C ILE A 33 6.76 -5.95 -2.32
N LEU A 34 7.08 -6.68 -3.38
CA LEU A 34 8.13 -6.30 -4.34
C LEU A 34 7.79 -4.99 -5.04
N ALA A 35 6.51 -4.82 -5.44
CA ALA A 35 6.03 -3.56 -6.01
C ALA A 35 6.23 -2.39 -5.04
N THR A 36 5.89 -2.55 -3.76
CA THR A 36 6.12 -1.53 -2.72
C THR A 36 7.60 -1.17 -2.60
N GLN A 37 8.48 -2.18 -2.53
CA GLN A 37 9.91 -1.96 -2.40
C GLN A 37 10.48 -1.17 -3.58
N GLU A 38 10.04 -1.49 -4.80
CA GLU A 38 10.44 -0.75 -6.00
C GLU A 38 9.92 0.68 -5.98
N ILE A 39 8.64 0.90 -5.67
CA ILE A 39 8.04 2.24 -5.55
C ILE A 39 8.81 3.10 -4.53
N LYS A 40 9.19 2.52 -3.39
CA LYS A 40 9.90 3.25 -2.32
C LYS A 40 11.37 3.49 -2.62
N ALA A 41 11.98 2.70 -3.50
CA ALA A 41 13.35 2.90 -3.94
C ALA A 41 13.48 4.08 -4.92
N GLU A 42 12.38 4.53 -5.54
CA GLU A 42 12.38 5.65 -6.47
C GLU A 42 12.67 6.99 -5.75
N GLU A 43 13.62 7.78 -6.29
CA GLU A 43 14.04 9.05 -5.68
C GLU A 43 12.87 10.06 -5.55
N ARG A 44 11.89 9.98 -6.47
CA ARG A 44 10.67 10.80 -6.44
C ARG A 44 9.87 10.57 -5.16
N TYR A 45 9.78 9.33 -4.69
CA TYR A 45 9.06 9.00 -3.46
C TYR A 45 9.70 9.67 -2.24
N SER A 46 11.02 9.82 -2.23
CA SER A 46 11.73 10.53 -1.15
C SER A 46 11.51 12.06 -1.16
N LYS A 47 11.13 12.65 -2.29
CA LYS A 47 11.00 14.12 -2.46
C LYS A 47 9.59 14.66 -2.19
N VAL A 48 8.55 13.87 -2.47
CA VAL A 48 7.15 14.34 -2.44
C VAL A 48 6.52 14.26 -1.04
N GLY A 49 7.23 13.70 -0.07
CA GLY A 49 6.65 13.31 1.21
C GLY A 49 6.22 11.85 1.17
N ARG A 50 6.05 11.27 2.36
CA ARG A 50 5.84 9.83 2.53
C ARG A 50 4.42 9.45 2.07
N MET A 51 4.24 9.04 0.81
CA MET A 51 2.96 8.52 0.29
C MET A 51 2.66 7.16 0.92
N PRO A 52 1.74 7.04 1.89
CA PRO A 52 1.48 5.79 2.60
C PRO A 52 1.06 4.67 1.64
N ILE A 53 1.75 3.52 1.76
CA ILE A 53 1.40 2.28 1.04
C ILE A 53 0.87 1.28 2.07
N ILE A 54 -0.42 0.97 1.95
CA ILE A 54 -1.20 0.15 2.89
C ILE A 54 -1.44 -1.22 2.26
N ALA A 55 -0.95 -2.26 2.92
CA ALA A 55 -1.12 -3.62 2.44
C ALA A 55 -2.58 -4.09 2.52
N LEU A 56 -3.05 -4.84 1.54
CA LEU A 56 -4.27 -5.63 1.63
C LEU A 56 -3.88 -7.10 1.69
N THR A 57 -4.22 -7.78 2.78
CA THR A 57 -3.82 -9.17 3.04
C THR A 57 -5.02 -10.04 3.34
N ALA A 58 -5.03 -11.30 2.88
CA ALA A 58 -6.01 -12.30 3.30
C ALA A 58 -5.72 -12.88 4.69
N LEU A 59 -4.48 -12.77 5.17
CA LEU A 59 -4.01 -13.31 6.45
C LEU A 59 -3.85 -12.17 7.47
N ALA A 60 -4.38 -12.39 8.67
CA ALA A 60 -4.42 -11.40 9.76
C ALA A 60 -3.81 -11.95 11.06
N MET A 61 -2.84 -12.87 10.95
CA MET A 61 -2.22 -13.50 12.12
C MET A 61 -1.10 -12.64 12.70
N GLU A 62 -0.86 -12.74 14.01
CA GLU A 62 0.33 -12.21 14.66
C GLU A 62 1.57 -12.83 13.99
N GLY A 63 2.43 -12.01 13.37
CA GLY A 63 3.50 -12.45 12.48
C GLY A 63 3.40 -11.87 11.07
N ASP A 64 2.20 -11.82 10.48
CA ASP A 64 1.99 -11.20 9.16
C ASP A 64 2.22 -9.69 9.23
N ARG A 65 1.80 -9.09 10.35
CA ARG A 65 2.01 -7.66 10.60
C ARG A 65 3.50 -7.32 10.60
N GLU A 66 4.29 -7.99 11.42
CA GLU A 66 5.74 -7.78 11.51
C GLU A 66 6.42 -8.05 10.16
N TYR A 67 5.99 -9.10 9.45
CA TYR A 67 6.48 -9.49 8.14
C TYR A 67 6.20 -8.43 7.06
N ILE A 68 5.01 -7.84 7.04
CA ILE A 68 4.58 -6.82 6.08
C ILE A 68 5.27 -5.49 6.38
N LEU A 69 5.21 -5.04 7.63
CA LEU A 69 5.79 -3.76 8.03
C LEU A 69 7.32 -3.77 7.91
N GLY A 70 7.96 -4.91 8.22
CA GLY A 70 9.40 -5.10 8.06
C GLY A 70 9.90 -4.99 6.62
N ARG A 71 9.00 -5.04 5.63
CA ARG A 71 9.34 -4.88 4.20
C ARG A 71 9.09 -3.49 3.64
N GLY A 72 8.75 -2.55 4.50
CA GLY A 72 8.59 -1.15 4.14
C GLY A 72 7.17 -0.75 3.80
N LEU A 73 6.15 -1.59 4.01
CA LEU A 73 4.75 -1.12 3.97
C LEU A 73 4.44 -0.31 5.24
N ASP A 74 3.58 0.71 5.13
CA ASP A 74 3.34 1.63 6.24
C ASP A 74 2.22 1.17 7.19
N ASP A 75 1.27 0.37 6.67
CA ASP A 75 0.22 -0.31 7.45
C ASP A 75 -0.36 -1.50 6.67
N TYR A 76 -1.35 -2.18 7.24
CA TYR A 76 -2.09 -3.24 6.57
C TYR A 76 -3.59 -3.24 6.91
N LEU A 77 -4.39 -3.78 6.01
CA LEU A 77 -5.80 -4.08 6.17
C LEU A 77 -6.07 -5.54 5.80
N SER A 78 -6.72 -6.27 6.70
CA SER A 78 -7.16 -7.63 6.42
C SER A 78 -8.43 -7.66 5.58
N LYS A 79 -8.45 -8.52 4.57
CA LYS A 79 -9.64 -8.89 3.79
C LYS A 79 -10.56 -9.77 4.65
N PRO A 80 -11.90 -9.62 4.55
CA PRO A 80 -12.61 -8.66 3.73
C PRO A 80 -12.46 -7.22 4.24
N LEU A 81 -12.33 -6.29 3.28
CA LEU A 81 -12.30 -4.85 3.54
C LEU A 81 -13.68 -4.39 3.98
N THR A 82 -13.74 -3.75 5.15
CA THR A 82 -14.96 -3.10 5.65
C THR A 82 -14.80 -1.59 5.57
N ARG A 83 -15.92 -0.87 5.57
CA ARG A 83 -15.93 0.59 5.55
C ARG A 83 -15.15 1.15 6.74
N GLU A 84 -15.38 0.61 7.94
CA GLU A 84 -14.77 1.09 9.19
C GLU A 84 -13.24 0.97 9.13
N LYS A 85 -12.72 -0.13 8.58
CA LYS A 85 -11.28 -0.34 8.37
C LYS A 85 -10.68 0.70 7.42
N LEU A 86 -11.37 0.99 6.31
CA LEU A 86 -10.93 2.00 5.35
C LEU A 86 -10.97 3.40 5.95
N GLU A 87 -12.06 3.77 6.62
CA GLU A 87 -12.21 5.06 7.28
C GLU A 87 -11.11 5.30 8.31
N TYR A 88 -10.78 4.29 9.12
CA TYR A 88 -9.68 4.36 10.09
C TYR A 88 -8.35 4.72 9.42
N VAL A 89 -8.00 4.04 8.33
CA VAL A 89 -6.74 4.30 7.60
C VAL A 89 -6.75 5.69 6.95
N LEU A 90 -7.86 6.07 6.31
CA LEU A 90 -7.98 7.38 5.67
C LEU A 90 -7.86 8.53 6.69
N GLN A 91 -8.51 8.40 7.85
CA GLN A 91 -8.38 9.38 8.93
C GLN A 91 -6.95 9.44 9.48
N LYS A 92 -6.32 8.28 9.66
CA LYS A 92 -4.97 8.16 10.21
C LYS A 92 -3.91 8.80 9.32
N TYR A 93 -4.00 8.62 8.01
CA TYR A 93 -2.93 9.02 7.07
C TYR A 93 -3.22 10.29 6.28
N LEU A 94 -4.49 10.58 5.99
CA LEU A 94 -4.87 11.74 5.17
C LEU A 94 -5.47 12.89 5.98
N HIS A 95 -5.65 12.72 7.30
CA HIS A 95 -6.35 13.68 8.19
C HIS A 95 -7.72 14.14 7.63
N VAL A 96 -8.37 13.27 6.84
CA VAL A 96 -9.66 13.56 6.23
C VAL A 96 -10.73 13.48 7.32
N LYS A 97 -11.59 14.50 7.42
CA LYS A 97 -12.85 14.38 8.17
C LYS A 97 -13.81 13.54 7.34
N VAL A 98 -13.82 12.24 7.58
CA VAL A 98 -14.80 11.31 6.99
C VAL A 98 -16.09 11.36 7.79
#